data_AF-A0A8B7DI34-F1
#
_entry.id   AF-A0A8B7DI34-F1
#
_cell.length_a   1.000
_cell.length_b   1.000
_cell.length_c   1.000
_cell.angle_alpha   90.00
_cell.angle_beta   90.00
_cell.angle_gamma   90.00
#
_symmetry.space_group_name_H-M   'P 1'
#
loop_
_entity.id
_entity.type
_entity.pdbx_description
1 polymer ?
#
loop_
_entity_poly.entity_id
_entity_poly.type
_entity_poly.pdbx_seq_one_letter_code
_entity_poly.pdbx_strand_id
1 'polypeptide(L)'
;RDQILGVSAYIGALQAIQRSFQTIVFFLFQHASKLLQNDEENNNALLKIIGEDCESLGLNKINPNELRENNLQLQTITQKKIYSKLSNKFDKVLSGEYKVVGEQLPSHNTTFVNMFTNERIKGPLFVLEDGVSMLPLSTALMWAVVNPYSPLATGHKINPF
;
A
#
# COMPACT_ATOMS: atom_id res chain seq x y z
N ARG A 1 -13.12 -11.34 -11.22
CA ARG A 1 -11.80 -10.71 -11.51
C ARG A 1 -11.33 -9.95 -10.29
N ASP A 2 -12.19 -9.09 -9.77
CA ASP A 2 -11.95 -8.22 -8.62
C ASP A 2 -11.61 -9.01 -7.35
N GLN A 3 -12.20 -10.18 -7.13
CA GLN A 3 -11.77 -11.12 -6.07
C GLN A 3 -10.29 -11.51 -6.12
N ILE A 4 -9.75 -11.82 -7.30
CA ILE A 4 -8.33 -12.22 -7.45
C ILE A 4 -7.44 -11.01 -7.15
N LEU A 5 -7.84 -9.83 -7.62
CA LEU A 5 -7.13 -8.58 -7.34
C LEU A 5 -7.18 -8.25 -5.83
N GLY A 6 -8.35 -8.38 -5.19
CA GLY A 6 -8.55 -8.14 -3.77
C GLY A 6 -7.73 -9.08 -2.89
N VAL A 7 -7.75 -10.38 -3.18
CA VAL A 7 -6.94 -11.38 -2.47
C VAL A 7 -5.45 -11.14 -2.70
N SER A 8 -5.03 -10.80 -3.93
CA SER A 8 -3.62 -10.49 -4.21
C SER A 8 -3.14 -9.24 -3.46
N ALA A 9 -3.99 -8.22 -3.34
CA ALA A 9 -3.67 -7.01 -2.58
C ALA A 9 -3.60 -7.29 -1.07
N TYR A 10 -4.48 -8.14 -0.53
CA TYR A 10 -4.41 -8.57 0.86
C TYR A 10 -3.14 -9.37 1.16
N ILE A 11 -2.80 -10.34 0.30
CA ILE A 11 -1.53 -11.09 0.42
C ILE A 11 -0.34 -10.14 0.31
N GLY A 12 -0.39 -9.18 -0.61
CA GLY A 12 0.62 -8.14 -0.76
C GLY A 12 0.75 -7.26 0.48
N ALA A 13 -0.35 -6.93 1.16
CA ALA A 13 -0.32 -6.21 2.43
C ALA A 13 0.43 -7.00 3.50
N LEU A 14 0.15 -8.31 3.63
CA LEU A 14 0.88 -9.18 4.56
C LEU A 14 2.36 -9.29 4.22
N GLN A 15 2.71 -9.37 2.93
CA GLN A 15 4.09 -9.37 2.47
C GLN A 15 4.80 -8.02 2.69
N ALA A 16 4.08 -6.91 2.57
CA ALA A 16 4.58 -5.57 2.88
C ALA A 16 4.89 -5.42 4.38
N ILE A 17 4.04 -6.01 5.24
CA ILE A 17 4.29 -6.09 6.68
C ILE A 17 5.59 -6.84 6.97
N GLN A 18 5.78 -8.01 6.35
CA GLN A 18 7.00 -8.82 6.54
C GLN A 18 8.27 -8.07 6.14
N ARG A 19 8.20 -7.23 5.10
CA ARG A 19 9.33 -6.44 4.58
C ARG A 19 9.45 -5.06 5.23
N SER A 20 8.61 -4.72 6.21
CA SER A 20 8.57 -3.40 6.84
C SER A 20 8.31 -2.24 5.86
N PHE A 21 7.52 -2.47 4.80
CA PHE A 21 7.10 -1.43 3.85
C PHE A 21 5.91 -0.63 4.39
N GLN A 22 6.13 0.12 5.46
CA GLN A 22 5.08 0.78 6.24
C GLN A 22 4.21 1.71 5.40
N THR A 23 4.82 2.44 4.47
CA THR A 23 4.12 3.42 3.63
C THR A 23 3.01 2.81 2.77
N ILE A 24 3.17 1.56 2.29
CA ILE A 24 2.21 0.95 1.34
C ILE A 24 1.20 0.02 2.00
N VAL A 25 1.43 -0.43 3.24
CA VAL A 25 0.56 -1.40 3.93
C VAL A 25 -0.87 -0.88 4.02
N PHE A 26 -1.04 0.38 4.41
CA PHE A 26 -2.35 1.03 4.50
C PHE A 26 -3.09 0.98 3.16
N PHE A 27 -2.43 1.40 2.07
CA PHE A 27 -3.03 1.49 0.75
C PHE A 27 -3.40 0.11 0.18
N LEU A 28 -2.61 -0.92 0.46
CA LEU A 28 -2.93 -2.30 0.05
C LEU A 28 -4.16 -2.85 0.77
N PHE A 29 -4.30 -2.62 2.08
CA PHE A 29 -5.49 -3.02 2.82
C PHE A 29 -6.73 -2.25 2.36
N GLN A 30 -6.61 -0.94 2.16
CA GLN A 30 -7.71 -0.13 1.66
C GLN A 30 -8.15 -0.59 0.26
N HIS A 31 -7.19 -0.90 -0.62
CA HIS A 31 -7.45 -1.41 -1.95
C HIS A 31 -8.14 -2.78 -1.91
N ALA A 32 -7.64 -3.70 -1.09
CA ALA A 32 -8.25 -5.02 -0.90
C ALA A 32 -9.69 -4.91 -0.37
N SER A 33 -9.90 -4.07 0.65
CA SER A 33 -11.23 -3.83 1.24
C SER A 33 -12.22 -3.28 0.22
N LYS A 34 -11.82 -2.25 -0.56
CA LYS A 34 -12.67 -1.66 -1.60
C LYS A 34 -13.08 -2.65 -2.69
N LEU A 35 -12.16 -3.53 -3.11
CA LEU A 35 -12.45 -4.53 -4.14
C LEU A 35 -13.36 -5.64 -3.62
N LEU A 36 -13.17 -6.06 -2.39
CA LEU A 36 -13.93 -7.17 -1.81
C LEU A 36 -15.31 -6.75 -1.31
N GLN A 37 -15.51 -5.46 -0.96
CA GLN A 37 -16.83 -4.91 -0.62
C GLN A 37 -17.79 -4.91 -1.82
N ASN A 38 -17.28 -4.80 -3.05
CA ASN A 38 -18.13 -4.84 -4.25
C ASN A 38 -18.64 -6.26 -4.57
N ASP A 39 -18.03 -7.29 -3.97
CA ASP A 39 -18.33 -8.70 -4.22
C ASP A 39 -19.04 -9.34 -3.00
N GLU A 40 -20.21 -8.80 -2.62
CA GLU A 40 -20.96 -9.22 -1.41
C GLU A 40 -21.44 -10.69 -1.42
N GLU A 41 -21.52 -11.34 -2.59
CA GLU A 41 -22.20 -12.64 -2.70
C GLU A 41 -21.38 -13.86 -2.24
N ASN A 42 -20.04 -13.78 -2.09
CA ASN A 42 -19.22 -14.98 -1.83
C ASN A 42 -18.10 -14.85 -0.78
N ASN A 43 -17.87 -13.66 -0.20
CA ASN A 43 -16.67 -13.41 0.63
C ASN A 43 -16.93 -13.14 2.11
N ASN A 44 -18.04 -13.63 2.68
CA ASN A 44 -18.38 -13.36 4.08
C ASN A 44 -17.31 -13.77 5.11
N ALA A 45 -16.54 -14.84 4.88
CA ALA A 45 -15.47 -15.24 5.79
C ALA A 45 -14.20 -14.40 5.61
N LEU A 46 -13.82 -14.12 4.36
CA LEU A 46 -12.60 -13.38 4.03
C LEU A 46 -12.75 -11.88 4.33
N LEU A 47 -13.93 -11.32 4.09
CA LEU A 47 -14.31 -9.97 4.51
C LEU A 47 -14.33 -9.82 6.03
N LYS A 48 -14.75 -10.85 6.78
CA LYS A 48 -14.64 -10.84 8.25
C LYS A 48 -13.19 -10.82 8.71
N ILE A 49 -12.34 -11.67 8.14
CA ILE A 49 -10.91 -11.69 8.48
C ILE A 49 -10.25 -10.35 8.13
N ILE A 50 -10.53 -9.81 6.94
CA ILE A 50 -10.00 -8.51 6.52
C ILE A 50 -10.57 -7.39 7.38
N GLY A 51 -11.85 -7.46 7.75
CA GLY A 51 -12.49 -6.52 8.66
C GLY A 51 -11.84 -6.53 10.03
N GLU A 52 -11.63 -7.71 10.62
CA GLU A 52 -10.91 -7.91 11.88
C GLU A 52 -9.47 -7.39 11.80
N ASP A 53 -8.75 -7.69 10.71
CA ASP A 53 -7.39 -7.21 10.48
C ASP A 53 -7.38 -5.68 10.33
N CYS A 54 -8.31 -5.09 9.56
CA CYS A 54 -8.42 -3.64 9.36
C CYS A 54 -8.81 -2.91 10.65
N GLU A 55 -9.73 -3.46 11.44
CA GLU A 55 -10.12 -2.97 12.75
C GLU A 55 -8.96 -3.04 13.74
N SER A 56 -8.24 -4.16 13.76
CA SER A 56 -7.06 -4.33 14.60
C SER A 56 -5.95 -3.33 14.24
N LEU A 57 -5.80 -3.03 12.95
CA LEU A 57 -4.85 -2.05 12.42
C LEU A 57 -5.32 -0.59 12.61
N GLY A 58 -6.55 -0.38 13.11
CA GLY A 58 -7.11 0.94 13.34
C GLY A 58 -7.44 1.72 12.05
N LEU A 59 -7.50 1.05 10.90
CA LEU A 59 -7.69 1.68 9.59
C LEU A 59 -9.01 2.44 9.50
N ASN A 60 -10.06 1.93 10.17
CA ASN A 60 -11.39 2.56 10.21
C ASN A 60 -11.42 3.92 10.94
N LYS A 61 -10.37 4.25 11.71
CA LYS A 61 -10.28 5.53 12.45
C LYS A 61 -9.42 6.56 11.73
N ILE A 62 -8.69 6.16 10.70
CA ILE A 62 -7.72 7.02 10.02
C ILE A 62 -8.45 7.67 8.84
N ASN A 63 -8.70 8.98 8.96
CA ASN A 63 -9.21 9.76 7.84
C ASN A 63 -8.12 9.79 6.74
N PRO A 64 -8.43 9.64 5.43
CA PRO A 64 -7.43 9.75 4.35
C PRO A 64 -6.62 11.05 4.43
N ASN A 65 -7.25 12.11 4.96
CA ASN A 65 -6.64 13.42 5.16
C ASN A 65 -5.70 13.49 6.38
N GLU A 66 -5.79 12.58 7.36
CA GLU A 66 -4.91 12.53 8.55
C GLU A 66 -3.62 11.72 8.29
N LEU A 67 -3.61 10.87 7.26
CA LEU A 67 -2.38 10.26 6.72
C LEU A 67 -1.42 11.31 6.15
N ARG A 68 -1.97 12.43 5.65
CA ARG A 68 -1.25 13.57 5.03
C ARG A 68 -0.23 14.22 5.97
N GLU A 69 -0.49 14.26 7.27
CA GLU A 69 0.41 14.85 8.25
C GLU A 69 1.21 13.79 9.04
N ASN A 70 0.71 12.55 9.09
CA ASN A 70 1.26 11.47 9.91
C ASN A 70 2.06 10.42 9.14
N ASN A 71 2.51 10.72 7.90
CA ASN A 71 3.43 9.88 7.11
C ASN A 71 4.69 9.42 7.89
N LEU A 72 4.98 10.02 9.05
CA LEU A 72 6.07 9.62 9.96
C LEU A 72 5.62 9.01 11.30
N GLN A 73 4.33 9.09 11.69
CA GLN A 73 3.85 8.74 13.03
C GLN A 73 2.70 7.73 13.09
N LEU A 74 2.21 7.23 11.95
CA LEU A 74 1.26 6.10 11.94
C LEU A 74 1.87 4.77 12.44
N GLN A 75 3.08 4.78 13.00
CA GLN A 75 3.54 3.76 13.92
C GLN A 75 2.78 3.82 15.27
N THR A 76 1.45 3.73 15.25
CA THR A 76 0.69 3.52 16.49
C THR A 76 1.23 2.26 17.15
N ILE A 77 1.39 2.29 18.48
CA ILE A 77 1.88 1.15 19.29
C ILE A 77 1.13 -0.15 18.95
N THR A 78 -0.14 -0.03 18.55
CA THR A 78 -1.00 -1.11 18.05
C THR A 78 -0.48 -1.72 16.75
N GLN A 79 -0.12 -0.91 15.75
CA GLN A 79 0.46 -1.39 14.50
C GLN A 79 1.79 -2.10 14.77
N LYS A 80 2.69 -1.53 15.58
CA LYS A 80 3.94 -2.19 16.01
C LYS A 80 3.70 -3.54 16.70
N LYS A 81 2.67 -3.65 17.55
CA LYS A 81 2.30 -4.91 18.22
C LYS A 81 1.72 -5.96 17.26
N ILE A 82 1.02 -5.53 16.21
CA ILE A 82 0.49 -6.42 15.17
C ILE A 82 1.62 -6.87 14.25
N TYR A 83 2.48 -5.94 13.83
CA TYR A 83 3.68 -6.23 13.04
C TYR A 83 4.60 -7.21 13.76
N SER A 84 4.79 -7.09 15.08
CA SER A 84 5.61 -8.06 15.82
C SER A 84 4.96 -9.44 15.92
N LYS A 85 3.62 -9.52 16.10
CA LYS A 85 2.89 -10.81 16.09
C LYS A 85 2.94 -11.51 14.72
N LEU A 86 2.84 -10.75 13.64
CA LEU A 86 2.90 -11.28 12.28
C LEU A 86 4.34 -11.62 11.87
N SER A 87 5.30 -10.74 12.15
CA SER A 87 6.72 -10.95 11.83
C SER A 87 7.32 -12.17 12.52
N ASN A 88 6.90 -12.48 13.74
CA ASN A 88 7.38 -13.67 14.47
C ASN A 88 6.98 -15.01 13.81
N LYS A 89 6.01 -15.02 12.89
CA LYS A 89 5.56 -16.25 12.20
C LYS A 89 6.31 -16.55 10.90
N PHE A 90 7.11 -15.61 10.38
CA PHE A 90 7.72 -15.72 9.06
C PHE A 90 9.25 -15.54 9.12
N ASP A 91 9.98 -16.26 8.27
CA ASP A 91 11.44 -16.19 8.21
C ASP A 91 11.96 -14.78 7.90
N LYS A 92 13.20 -14.48 8.31
CA LYS A 92 13.86 -13.18 8.08
C LYS A 92 14.07 -12.90 6.59
N VAL A 93 13.10 -12.25 5.96
CA VAL A 93 13.20 -11.64 4.63
C VAL A 93 13.93 -10.29 4.77
N LEU A 94 14.59 -9.82 3.70
CA LEU A 94 15.13 -8.46 3.63
C LEU A 94 14.04 -7.44 3.98
N SER A 95 14.23 -6.69 5.06
CA SER A 95 13.28 -5.72 5.59
C SER A 95 13.84 -4.29 5.50
N GLY A 96 12.98 -3.35 5.12
CA GLY A 96 13.30 -1.92 5.05
C GLY A 96 12.75 -1.28 3.78
N GLU A 97 12.24 -0.06 3.89
CA GLU A 97 11.70 0.68 2.75
C GLU A 97 12.75 0.97 1.69
N TYR A 98 12.34 0.88 0.42
CA TYR A 98 13.20 1.30 -0.68
C TYR A 98 13.28 2.81 -0.75
N LYS A 99 14.51 3.32 -0.84
CA LYS A 99 14.78 4.75 -1.07
C LYS A 99 15.52 4.89 -2.37
N VAL A 100 14.98 5.73 -3.25
CA VAL A 100 15.60 6.02 -4.54
C VAL A 100 16.46 7.26 -4.43
N VAL A 101 17.65 7.20 -5.03
CA VAL A 101 18.55 8.36 -5.08
C VAL A 101 17.82 9.51 -5.81
N GLY A 102 17.76 10.67 -5.16
CA GLY A 102 17.16 11.87 -5.74
C GLY A 102 15.68 12.11 -5.41
N GLU A 103 15.03 11.23 -4.65
CA GLU A 103 13.63 11.37 -4.23
C GLU A 103 13.37 12.61 -3.35
N GLN A 104 14.38 13.07 -2.61
CA GLN A 104 14.28 14.27 -1.77
C GLN A 104 14.87 15.52 -2.44
N LEU A 105 15.36 15.41 -3.68
CA LEU A 105 15.92 16.56 -4.37
C LEU A 105 14.80 17.53 -4.77
N PRO A 106 15.05 18.85 -4.65
CA PRO A 106 14.12 19.85 -5.14
C PRO A 106 13.92 19.64 -6.65
N SER A 107 12.67 19.38 -7.04
CA SER A 107 12.26 19.29 -8.43
C SER A 107 11.58 20.58 -8.84
N HIS A 108 11.89 21.07 -10.04
CA HIS A 108 11.18 22.20 -10.65
C HIS A 108 9.80 21.82 -11.20
N ASN A 109 9.45 20.54 -11.21
CA ASN A 109 8.19 20.05 -11.74
C ASN A 109 7.10 20.11 -10.66
N THR A 110 6.26 21.14 -10.73
CA THR A 110 5.28 21.48 -9.68
C THR A 110 3.95 20.72 -9.81
N THR A 111 3.77 19.93 -10.87
CA THR A 111 2.44 19.45 -11.30
C THR A 111 2.14 18.01 -10.92
N PHE A 112 3.15 17.19 -10.60
CA PHE A 112 2.95 15.77 -10.36
C PHE A 112 2.57 15.46 -8.92
N VAL A 113 1.50 14.70 -8.76
CA VAL A 113 0.89 14.39 -7.47
C VAL A 113 0.83 12.88 -7.28
N ASN A 114 1.23 12.42 -6.10
CA ASN A 114 1.18 11.02 -5.70
C ASN A 114 -0.28 10.58 -5.56
N MET A 115 -0.68 9.51 -6.26
CA MET A 115 -2.02 8.92 -6.15
C MET A 115 -2.42 8.59 -4.70
N PHE A 116 -1.48 8.11 -3.89
CA PHE A 116 -1.78 7.59 -2.55
C PHE A 116 -1.87 8.69 -1.50
N THR A 117 -0.89 9.59 -1.46
CA THR A 117 -0.80 10.65 -0.43
C THR A 117 -1.34 11.99 -0.90
N ASN A 118 -1.60 12.15 -2.20
CA ASN A 118 -1.92 13.41 -2.84
C ASN A 118 -0.86 14.51 -2.62
N GLU A 119 0.37 14.11 -2.27
CA GLU A 119 1.51 15.01 -2.09
C GLU A 119 2.26 15.19 -3.41
N ARG A 120 3.00 16.30 -3.51
CA ARG A 120 3.82 16.58 -4.69
C ARG A 120 4.99 15.60 -4.75
N ILE A 121 5.14 14.93 -5.88
CA ILE A 121 6.27 14.03 -6.11
C ILE A 121 7.52 14.87 -6.36
N LYS A 122 8.56 14.63 -5.56
CA LYS A 122 9.90 15.19 -5.75
C LYS A 122 10.80 14.06 -6.26
N GLY A 123 11.59 14.34 -7.29
CA GLY A 123 12.49 13.35 -7.87
C GLY A 123 11.82 12.35 -8.85
N PRO A 124 12.38 11.12 -8.97
CA PRO A 124 11.92 10.12 -9.95
C PRO A 124 10.49 9.64 -9.70
N LEU A 125 9.69 9.62 -10.76
CA LEU A 125 8.30 9.18 -10.73
C LEU A 125 8.06 7.98 -11.64
N PHE A 126 7.00 7.24 -11.36
CA PHE A 126 6.45 6.17 -12.18
C PHE A 126 5.02 6.53 -12.57
N VAL A 127 4.73 6.50 -13.87
CA VAL A 127 3.39 6.78 -14.42
C VAL A 127 2.64 5.45 -14.56
N LEU A 128 1.41 5.39 -14.07
CA LEU A 128 0.55 4.21 -14.22
C LEU A 128 -0.07 4.14 -15.62
N GLU A 129 -0.79 3.06 -15.90
CA GLU A 129 -1.33 2.76 -17.22
C GLU A 129 -2.38 3.76 -17.74
N ASP A 130 -2.97 4.56 -16.85
CA ASP A 130 -3.93 5.61 -17.21
C ASP A 130 -3.25 6.89 -17.75
N GLY A 131 -1.93 7.00 -17.63
CA GLY A 131 -1.15 8.17 -18.03
C GLY A 131 -1.36 9.41 -17.15
N VAL A 132 -2.19 9.31 -16.11
CA VAL A 132 -2.60 10.43 -15.24
C VAL A 132 -2.14 10.18 -13.82
N SER A 133 -2.34 8.97 -13.30
CA SER A 133 -1.98 8.61 -11.95
C SER A 133 -0.49 8.31 -11.86
N MET A 134 0.16 8.90 -10.86
CA MET A 134 1.61 8.81 -10.70
C MET A 134 1.95 8.40 -9.27
N LEU A 135 3.06 7.68 -9.15
CA LEU A 135 3.64 7.29 -7.88
C LEU A 135 5.12 7.69 -7.83
N PRO A 136 5.66 7.99 -6.64
CA PRO A 136 7.11 8.00 -6.45
C PRO A 136 7.71 6.65 -6.87
N LEU A 137 8.89 6.66 -7.49
CA LEU A 137 9.52 5.43 -7.96
C LEU A 137 9.78 4.43 -6.81
N SER A 138 10.14 4.92 -5.63
CA SER A 138 10.27 4.12 -4.40
C SER A 138 9.02 3.32 -4.06
N THR A 139 7.87 4.00 -4.12
CA THR A 139 6.55 3.44 -3.81
C THR A 139 6.13 2.44 -4.87
N ALA A 140 6.36 2.74 -6.15
CA ALA A 140 6.10 1.82 -7.25
C ALA A 140 6.93 0.53 -7.11
N LEU A 141 8.22 0.64 -6.77
CA LEU A 141 9.09 -0.50 -6.53
C LEU A 141 8.61 -1.35 -5.35
N MET A 142 8.32 -0.73 -4.20
CA MET A 142 7.81 -1.45 -3.03
C MET A 142 6.49 -2.16 -3.34
N TRP A 143 5.59 -1.51 -4.08
CA TRP A 143 4.33 -2.10 -4.52
C TRP A 143 4.55 -3.30 -5.44
N ALA A 144 5.36 -3.16 -6.49
CA ALA A 144 5.60 -4.22 -7.47
C ALA A 144 6.25 -5.47 -6.86
N VAL A 145 7.01 -5.31 -5.77
CA VAL A 145 7.60 -6.45 -5.03
C VAL A 145 6.55 -7.28 -4.29
N VAL A 146 5.49 -6.65 -3.78
CA VAL A 146 4.49 -7.34 -2.94
C VAL A 146 3.17 -7.62 -3.65
N ASN A 147 2.86 -6.86 -4.70
CA ASN A 147 1.64 -7.00 -5.47
C ASN A 147 1.95 -6.81 -6.97
N PRO A 148 1.70 -7.84 -7.81
CA PRO A 148 1.99 -7.75 -9.24
C PRO A 148 1.01 -6.86 -10.01
N TYR A 149 -0.15 -6.51 -9.44
CA TYR A 149 -1.19 -5.75 -10.13
C TYR A 149 -1.11 -4.24 -9.84
N SER A 150 -1.57 -3.44 -10.79
CA SER A 150 -1.67 -1.98 -10.66
C SER A 150 -2.65 -1.57 -9.54
N PRO A 151 -2.35 -0.52 -8.77
CA PRO A 151 -3.23 0.01 -7.73
C PRO A 151 -4.54 0.61 -8.28
N LEU A 152 -4.66 0.80 -9.59
CA LEU A 152 -5.89 1.25 -10.26
C LEU A 152 -6.97 0.17 -10.38
N ALA A 153 -6.70 -1.07 -9.94
CA ALA A 153 -7.59 -2.21 -10.08
C ALA A 153 -7.98 -2.56 -11.54
N THR A 154 -7.25 -2.05 -12.53
CA THR A 154 -7.50 -2.38 -13.95
C THR A 154 -7.10 -3.81 -14.29
N GLY A 155 -6.34 -4.49 -13.42
CA GLY A 155 -5.75 -5.81 -13.67
C GLY A 155 -4.50 -5.80 -14.55
N HIS A 156 -3.98 -4.62 -14.91
CA HIS A 156 -2.65 -4.51 -15.52
C HIS A 156 -1.57 -4.88 -14.50
N LYS A 157 -0.46 -5.43 -14.98
CA LYS A 157 0.71 -5.69 -14.15
C LYS A 157 1.56 -4.44 -14.06
N ILE A 158 2.00 -4.11 -12.85
CA ILE A 158 2.94 -3.01 -12.62
C ILE A 158 4.37 -3.54 -12.71
N ASN A 159 5.21 -2.91 -13.54
CA ASN A 159 6.62 -3.25 -13.67
C ASN A 159 7.50 -1.98 -13.71
N PRO A 160 8.10 -1.59 -12.58
CA PRO A 160 9.00 -0.44 -12.47
C PRO A 160 10.49 -0.80 -12.61
N PHE A 161 10.84 -2.03 -13.03
CA PHE A 161 12.21 -2.51 -13.21
C PHE A 161 12.75 -2.26 -14.62
#